data_AF-A0A0R2V7H2-F1
#
_entry.id   AF-A0A0R2V7H2-F1
#
_cell.length_a   1.000
_cell.length_b   1.000
_cell.length_c   1.000
_cell.angle_alpha   90.00
_cell.angle_beta   90.00
_cell.angle_gamma   90.00
#
_symmetry.space_group_name_H-M   'P 1'
#
loop_
_entity.id
_entity.type
_entity.pdbx_description
1 polymer ?
#
loop_
_entity_poly.entity_id
_entity_poly.type
_entity_poly.pdbx_seq_one_letter_code
_entity_poly.pdbx_strand_id
1 'polypeptide(L)'
;MREMTADMEELKAKALAGTLTLADVESLRAAHEPIKTAEPTKPEEIKESFPGFAEAYLSNLDALADALRQQGNREAQIEAFNTVIATCESCHQQHCPGPLDRIRGIKVEQ
;
A
#
# COMPACT_ATOMS: atom_id res chain seq x y z
N MET A 1 3.01 -7.03 8.74
CA MET A 1 3.82 -6.54 7.61
C MET A 1 4.17 -7.61 6.57
N ARG A 2 4.50 -8.86 6.94
CA ARG A 2 4.76 -9.93 5.95
C ARG A 2 3.54 -10.22 5.06
N GLU A 3 2.38 -10.43 5.66
CA GLU A 3 1.09 -10.59 4.95
C GLU A 3 0.82 -9.40 4.04
N MET A 4 0.89 -8.17 4.57
CA MET A 4 0.71 -6.95 3.78
C MET A 4 1.61 -6.87 2.53
N THR A 5 2.82 -7.43 2.58
CA THR A 5 3.69 -7.45 1.40
C THR A 5 3.14 -8.40 0.33
N ALA A 6 2.68 -9.59 0.74
CA ALA A 6 2.06 -10.56 -0.15
C ALA A 6 0.73 -10.03 -0.73
N ASP A 7 -0.08 -9.38 0.10
CA ASP A 7 -1.34 -8.74 -0.32
C ASP A 7 -1.09 -7.69 -1.42
N MET A 8 -0.05 -6.86 -1.26
CA MET A 8 0.32 -5.86 -2.26
C MET A 8 0.94 -6.48 -3.54
N GLU A 9 1.66 -7.60 -3.43
CA GLU A 9 2.16 -8.35 -4.59
C GLU A 9 1.03 -8.99 -5.40
N GLU A 10 0.00 -9.52 -4.73
CA GLU A 10 -1.21 -10.02 -5.39
C GLU A 10 -1.95 -8.87 -6.10
N LEU A 11 -2.10 -7.74 -5.42
CA LEU A 11 -2.74 -6.55 -5.98
C LEU A 11 -1.98 -6.01 -7.21
N LYS A 12 -0.64 -6.03 -7.17
CA LYS A 12 0.22 -5.74 -8.33
C LYS A 12 -0.10 -6.64 -9.51
N ALA A 13 -0.20 -7.95 -9.28
CA ALA A 13 -0.49 -8.92 -10.34
C ALA A 13 -1.86 -8.63 -10.99
N LYS A 14 -2.87 -8.28 -10.20
CA LYS A 14 -4.19 -7.87 -10.69
C LYS A 14 -4.15 -6.56 -11.49
N ALA A 15 -3.40 -5.55 -11.02
CA ALA A 15 -3.20 -4.29 -11.75
C ALA A 15 -2.50 -4.50 -13.11
N LEU A 16 -1.49 -5.37 -13.14
CA LEU A 16 -0.79 -5.78 -14.36
C LEU A 16 -1.68 -6.58 -15.32
N ALA A 17 -2.55 -7.43 -14.82
CA ALA A 17 -3.51 -8.17 -15.64
C ALA A 17 -4.69 -7.30 -16.12
N GLY A 18 -4.88 -6.11 -15.54
CA GLY A 18 -6.07 -5.29 -15.78
C GLY A 18 -7.33 -5.89 -15.15
N THR A 19 -7.19 -6.76 -14.15
CA THR A 19 -8.27 -7.45 -13.45
C THR A 19 -8.47 -6.94 -12.03
N LEU A 20 -7.81 -5.84 -11.66
CA LEU A 20 -7.98 -5.20 -10.36
C LEU A 20 -9.41 -4.67 -10.22
N THR A 21 -10.10 -5.09 -9.16
CA THR A 21 -11.48 -4.67 -8.89
C THR A 21 -11.57 -3.80 -7.65
N LEU A 22 -12.68 -3.05 -7.54
CA LEU A 22 -12.99 -2.30 -6.32
C LEU A 22 -13.04 -3.22 -5.08
N ALA A 23 -13.63 -4.41 -5.21
CA ALA A 23 -13.74 -5.36 -4.12
C ALA A 23 -12.38 -5.85 -3.62
N ASP A 24 -11.39 -6.00 -4.52
CA ASP A 24 -10.02 -6.36 -4.13
C ASP A 24 -9.41 -5.28 -3.22
N VAL A 25 -9.57 -4.01 -3.59
CA VAL A 25 -9.00 -2.88 -2.85
C VAL A 25 -9.73 -2.65 -1.53
N GLU A 26 -11.07 -2.75 -1.51
CA GLU A 26 -11.86 -2.62 -0.28
C GLU A 26 -11.54 -3.74 0.73
N SER A 27 -11.39 -4.98 0.25
CA SER A 27 -10.98 -6.12 1.09
C SER A 27 -9.58 -5.92 1.67
N LEU A 28 -8.61 -5.52 0.84
CA LEU A 28 -7.24 -5.25 1.27
C LEU A 28 -7.18 -4.09 2.27
N ARG A 29 -7.95 -3.02 2.03
CA ARG A 29 -8.05 -1.90 2.95
C ARG A 29 -8.57 -2.33 4.33
N ALA A 30 -9.64 -3.12 4.38
CA ALA A 30 -10.17 -3.64 5.63
C ALA A 30 -9.15 -4.53 6.36
N ALA A 31 -8.42 -5.39 5.64
CA ALA A 31 -7.38 -6.24 6.20
C ALA A 31 -6.20 -5.43 6.77
N HIS A 32 -5.91 -4.27 6.20
CA HIS A 32 -4.78 -3.43 6.58
C HIS A 32 -5.09 -2.33 7.59
N GLU A 33 -6.36 -2.01 7.84
CA GLU A 33 -6.80 -1.02 8.84
C GLU A 33 -6.09 -1.15 10.21
N PRO A 34 -5.80 -2.35 10.74
CA PRO A 34 -5.09 -2.51 12.02
C PRO A 34 -3.66 -1.95 12.06
N ILE A 35 -3.07 -1.54 10.92
CA ILE A 35 -1.74 -0.93 10.89
C ILE A 35 -1.61 0.31 11.79
N LYS A 36 -2.71 1.06 11.96
CA LYS A 36 -2.77 2.26 12.83
C LYS A 36 -2.42 1.96 14.29
N THR A 37 -2.68 0.73 14.73
CA THR A 37 -2.48 0.28 16.10
C THR A 37 -1.49 -0.87 16.20
N ALA A 38 -0.76 -1.16 15.11
CA ALA A 38 0.20 -2.24 15.08
C ALA A 38 1.35 -1.94 16.03
N GLU A 39 1.63 -2.87 16.95
CA GLU A 39 2.76 -2.74 17.84
C GLU A 39 4.07 -3.03 17.07
N PRO A 40 5.07 -2.14 17.16
CA PRO A 40 6.40 -2.43 16.66
C PRO A 40 6.99 -3.67 17.31
N THR A 41 7.68 -4.48 16.52
CA THR A 41 8.55 -5.54 17.04
C THR A 41 9.75 -4.99 17.83
N LYS A 42 10.14 -3.74 17.57
CA LYS A 42 11.17 -2.98 18.29
C LYS A 42 10.67 -1.56 18.55
N PRO A 43 9.97 -1.31 19.67
CA PRO A 43 9.36 -0.02 19.97
C PRO A 43 10.32 1.17 19.93
N GLU A 44 11.58 0.95 20.28
CA GLU A 44 12.66 1.93 20.23
C GLU A 44 13.06 2.38 18.82
N GLU A 45 12.70 1.61 17.78
CA GLU A 45 12.98 1.96 16.38
C GLU A 45 11.82 2.72 15.71
N ILE A 46 10.64 2.77 16.34
CA ILE A 46 9.50 3.55 15.82
C ILE A 46 9.57 5.00 16.30
N LYS A 47 9.39 5.92 15.34
CA LYS A 47 9.34 7.37 15.60
C LYS A 47 7.89 7.83 15.66
N GLU A 48 7.67 8.99 16.27
CA GLU A 48 6.37 9.63 16.42
C GLU A 48 5.59 9.82 15.10
N SER A 49 6.27 9.87 13.95
CA SER A 49 5.63 9.99 12.63
C SER A 49 4.96 8.71 12.11
N PHE A 50 5.13 7.55 12.76
CA PHE A 50 4.57 6.28 12.27
C PHE A 50 3.04 6.29 12.08
N PRO A 51 2.22 6.79 13.02
CA PRO A 51 0.77 6.89 12.84
C PRO A 51 0.38 7.71 11.61
N GLY A 52 1.12 8.78 11.31
CA GLY A 52 0.90 9.59 10.11
C GLY A 52 1.15 8.82 8.81
N PHE A 53 2.17 7.95 8.77
CA PHE A 53 2.40 7.08 7.62
C PHE A 53 1.33 5.99 7.48
N ALA A 54 0.89 5.41 8.59
CA ALA A 54 -0.20 4.44 8.61
C ALA A 54 -1.50 5.05 8.04
N GLU A 55 -1.83 6.27 8.45
CA GLU A 55 -2.98 7.00 7.94
C GLU A 55 -2.84 7.36 6.45
N ALA A 56 -1.69 7.87 6.03
CA ALA A 56 -1.42 8.18 4.62
C ALA A 56 -1.53 6.94 3.72
N TYR A 57 -1.02 5.79 4.19
CA TYR A 57 -1.11 4.52 3.47
C TYR A 57 -2.56 4.10 3.23
N LEU A 58 -3.38 4.15 4.28
CA LEU A 58 -4.79 3.79 4.22
C LEU A 58 -5.59 4.78 3.36
N SER A 59 -5.28 6.08 3.47
CA SER A 59 -5.89 7.11 2.61
C SER A 59 -5.55 6.92 1.13
N ASN A 60 -4.35 6.43 0.80
CA ASN A 60 -4.01 6.12 -0.59
C ASN A 60 -4.73 4.87 -1.11
N LEU A 61 -5.06 3.91 -0.24
CA LEU A 61 -5.94 2.80 -0.63
C LEU A 61 -7.36 3.29 -0.92
N ASP A 62 -7.88 4.28 -0.18
CA ASP A 62 -9.16 4.93 -0.51
C ASP A 62 -9.10 5.62 -1.87
N ALA A 63 -8.02 6.36 -2.16
CA ALA A 63 -7.83 7.01 -3.45
C ALA A 63 -7.79 6.01 -4.61
N LEU A 64 -7.15 4.85 -4.42
CA LEU A 64 -7.17 3.76 -5.40
C LEU A 64 -8.58 3.19 -5.59
N ALA A 65 -9.34 3.00 -4.52
CA ALA A 65 -10.74 2.56 -4.59
C ALA A 65 -11.60 3.58 -5.36
N ASP A 66 -11.40 4.88 -5.12
CA ASP A 66 -12.10 5.94 -5.84
C ASP A 66 -11.76 5.98 -7.33
N ALA A 67 -10.49 5.77 -7.69
CA ALA A 67 -10.07 5.67 -9.09
C ALA A 67 -10.77 4.51 -9.82
N LEU A 68 -10.98 3.38 -9.13
CA LEU A 68 -11.74 2.24 -9.65
C LEU A 68 -13.24 2.55 -9.77
N ARG A 69 -13.83 3.24 -8.79
CA ARG A 69 -15.26 3.65 -8.83
C ARG A 69 -15.56 4.58 -9.99
N GLN A 70 -14.66 5.50 -10.29
CA GLN A 70 -14.79 6.47 -11.39
C GLN A 70 -14.62 5.83 -12.78
N GLN A 71 -14.44 4.51 -12.86
CA GLN A 71 -14.11 3.80 -14.09
C GLN A 71 -12.87 4.38 -14.78
N GLY A 72 -11.87 4.80 -13.96
CA GLY A 72 -10.60 5.28 -14.47
C GLY A 72 -9.94 4.26 -15.40
N ASN A 73 -9.23 4.73 -16.41
CA ASN A 73 -8.47 3.85 -17.28
C ASN A 73 -7.37 3.11 -16.49
N ARG A 74 -6.83 2.03 -17.06
CA ARG A 74 -5.81 1.20 -16.40
C ARG A 74 -4.56 1.98 -15.96
N GLU A 75 -4.20 3.03 -16.69
CA GLU A 75 -3.05 3.88 -16.37
C GLU A 75 -3.28 4.68 -15.08
N ALA A 76 -4.45 5.30 -14.93
CA ALA A 76 -4.83 6.01 -13.70
C ALA A 76 -4.89 5.06 -12.49
N GLN A 77 -5.35 3.82 -12.69
CA GLN A 77 -5.34 2.79 -11.63
C GLN A 77 -3.90 2.41 -11.22
N ILE A 78 -3.00 2.29 -12.19
CA ILE A 78 -1.57 2.02 -11.94
C ILE A 78 -0.90 3.18 -11.23
N GLU A 79 -1.22 4.43 -11.59
CA GLU A 79 -0.70 5.62 -10.91
C GLU A 79 -1.16 5.68 -9.45
N ALA A 80 -2.45 5.47 -9.20
CA ALA A 80 -3.01 5.40 -7.85
C ALA A 80 -2.38 4.25 -7.04
N PHE A 81 -2.21 3.08 -7.65
CA PHE A 81 -1.53 1.93 -7.02
C PHE A 81 -0.07 2.25 -6.65
N ASN A 82 0.69 2.85 -7.57
CA ASN A 82 2.08 3.23 -7.32
C ASN A 82 2.19 4.31 -6.22
N THR A 83 1.18 5.16 -6.06
CA THR A 83 1.09 6.13 -4.96
C THR A 83 0.97 5.42 -3.61
N VAL A 84 0.19 4.33 -3.52
CA VAL A 84 0.14 3.48 -2.31
C VAL A 84 1.52 2.92 -1.97
N ILE A 85 2.24 2.37 -2.96
CA ILE A 85 3.58 1.80 -2.75
C ILE A 85 4.61 2.87 -2.33
N ALA A 86 4.51 4.08 -2.87
CA ALA A 86 5.39 5.19 -2.47
C ALA A 86 5.27 5.54 -0.97
N THR A 87 4.09 5.38 -0.37
CA THR A 87 3.92 5.55 1.08
C THR A 87 4.58 4.41 1.86
N CYS A 88 4.49 3.17 1.36
CA CYS A 88 5.21 2.04 1.96
C CYS A 88 6.72 2.32 1.97
N GLU A 89 7.29 2.76 0.85
CA GLU A 89 8.71 3.12 0.75
C GLU A 89 9.08 4.25 1.73
N SER A 90 8.27 5.31 1.78
CA SER A 90 8.53 6.47 2.65
C SER A 90 8.54 6.09 4.12
N CYS A 91 7.57 5.28 4.56
CA CYS A 91 7.51 4.77 5.92
C CYS A 91 8.74 3.91 6.25
N HIS A 92 9.09 2.97 5.37
CA HIS A 92 10.22 2.07 5.57
C HIS A 92 11.59 2.78 5.51
N GLN A 93 11.73 3.83 4.71
CA GLN A 93 12.95 4.66 4.71
C GLN A 93 13.14 5.42 6.03
N GLN A 94 12.06 5.81 6.69
CA GLN A 94 12.14 6.66 7.90
C GLN A 94 12.13 5.88 9.21
N HIS A 95 11.46 4.72 9.27
CA HIS A 95 11.14 4.04 10.52
C HIS A 95 11.70 2.63 10.66
N CYS A 96 11.68 1.85 9.59
CA CYS A 96 12.13 0.47 9.66
C CYS A 96 12.71 0.07 8.30
N PRO A 97 14.04 -0.14 8.17
CA PRO A 97 14.66 -0.39 6.88
C PRO A 97 14.05 -1.60 6.16
N GLY A 98 13.38 -2.50 6.88
CA GLY A 98 12.45 -3.50 6.33
C GLY A 98 12.97 -4.20 5.08
N PRO A 99 12.08 -4.71 4.22
CA PRO A 99 12.48 -5.23 2.91
C PRO A 99 12.28 -4.15 1.82
N LEU A 100 12.97 -3.00 1.93
CA LEU A 100 12.81 -1.87 0.98
C LEU A 100 12.95 -2.29 -0.49
N ASP A 101 13.90 -3.16 -0.81
CA ASP A 101 14.10 -3.63 -2.19
C ASP A 101 12.91 -4.46 -2.69
N ARG A 102 12.29 -5.25 -1.81
CA ARG A 102 11.06 -5.98 -2.14
C ARG A 102 9.90 -5.02 -2.40
N ILE A 103 9.73 -4.00 -1.55
CA ILE A 103 8.68 -2.98 -1.70
C ILE A 103 8.82 -2.22 -3.02
N ARG A 104 10.04 -1.78 -3.35
CA ARG A 104 10.33 -1.12 -4.64
C ARG A 104 9.97 -2.03 -5.82
N GLY A 105 10.25 -3.32 -5.69
CA GLY A 105 9.87 -4.33 -6.67
C GLY A 105 8.35 -4.51 -6.85
N ILE A 106 7.50 -3.96 -5.98
CA ILE A 106 6.04 -4.02 -6.12
C ILE A 106 5.51 -2.96 -7.08
N LYS A 107 6.22 -1.84 -7.27
CA LYS A 107 5.82 -0.80 -8.23
C LYS A 107 5.59 -1.43 -9.61
N VAL A 108 4.55 -0.95 -10.28
CA VAL A 108 4.25 -1.29 -11.67
C VAL A 108 4.97 -0.27 -12.54
N GLU A 109 5.91 -0.74 -13.37
CA GLU A 109 6.51 0.06 -14.43
C GLU A 109 5.44 0.33 -15.50
N GLN A 110 5.33 1.59 -15.93
CA GLN A 110 4.40 2.04 -16.97
C GLN A 110 5.02 1.88 -18.35
#